data_AF-A0A7J4QZ98-F1
#
_entry.id   AF-A0A7J4QZ98-F1
#
_cell.length_a   1.000
_cell.length_b   1.000
_cell.length_c   1.000
_cell.angle_alpha   90.00
_cell.angle_beta   90.00
_cell.angle_gamma   90.00
#
_symmetry.space_group_name_H-M   'P 1'
#
loop_
_entity.id
_entity.type
_entity.pdbx_description
1 polymer ?
#
loop_
_entity_poly.entity_id
_entity_poly.type
_entity_poly.pdbx_seq_one_letter_code
_entity_poly.pdbx_strand_id
1 'polypeptide(L)'
;MTNQGLAWKGPILDNHFHLNRNGRFLDAAKDFKNAGGTSVILVHCPDFSAPPTTKQGHRDSYQDTINMAESVRKELGLGVRVVLGPHPAAFAHQFIKWVEEDGKAGKEKAMENYRDSIDEAVKFYHEGQAHAIGEVGRPHWEVSDEIWDLSNELLLDTMKLAANEGFALQLHVEGELESTYLDMAKMASKAGLSKDRLVRHYSPPNVDSTITQGLTPSVLIGKGALETLLETADNCSHGFLLETDYMDDLRRPGAVLGPKTVPKRTQQLVAAGIDEDLMWRAHVDLPNKLYGQE
;
A
#
# COMPACT_ATOMS: atom_id res chain seq x y z
N MET A 1 1.84 25.82 -30.29
CA MET A 1 2.98 26.15 -29.41
C MET A 1 3.36 24.88 -28.69
N THR A 2 4.53 24.35 -29.01
CA THR A 2 5.04 23.09 -28.43
C THR A 2 5.47 23.35 -26.99
N ASN A 3 4.77 22.75 -26.02
CA ASN A 3 5.06 22.76 -24.58
C ASN A 3 6.41 22.10 -24.25
N GLN A 4 7.53 22.70 -24.66
CA GLN A 4 8.88 22.19 -24.38
C GLN A 4 9.40 22.57 -22.98
N GLY A 5 8.56 23.13 -22.10
CA GLY A 5 8.94 23.57 -20.75
C GLY A 5 8.31 22.83 -19.56
N LEU A 6 7.37 21.89 -19.77
CA LEU A 6 6.52 21.33 -18.70
C LEU A 6 6.82 19.86 -18.35
N ALA A 7 8.04 19.38 -18.57
CA ALA A 7 8.39 18.03 -18.15
C ALA A 7 8.82 18.04 -16.68
N TRP A 8 8.10 17.32 -15.81
CA TRP A 8 8.45 17.17 -14.40
C TRP A 8 9.89 16.68 -14.25
N LYS A 9 10.69 17.39 -13.44
CA LYS A 9 12.10 17.08 -13.15
C LYS A 9 12.34 16.66 -11.70
N GLY A 10 11.31 16.69 -10.86
CA GLY A 10 11.41 16.29 -9.47
C GLY A 10 11.43 14.76 -9.28
N PRO A 11 11.50 14.31 -8.02
CA PRO A 11 11.37 12.90 -7.66
C PRO A 11 10.04 12.31 -8.14
N ILE A 12 10.03 11.00 -8.39
CA ILE A 12 8.83 10.24 -8.73
C ILE A 12 8.81 8.99 -7.86
N LEU A 13 7.82 8.93 -6.97
CA LEU A 13 7.54 7.79 -6.12
C LEU A 13 6.40 6.97 -6.71
N ASP A 14 6.54 5.65 -6.69
CA ASP A 14 5.40 4.72 -6.75
C ASP A 14 5.05 4.26 -5.34
N ASN A 15 3.85 4.62 -4.85
CA ASN A 15 3.47 4.39 -3.45
C ASN A 15 3.09 2.93 -3.14
N HIS A 16 2.97 2.08 -4.14
CA HIS A 16 2.60 0.69 -3.92
C HIS A 16 3.16 -0.24 -5.00
N PHE A 17 4.18 -1.00 -4.62
CA PHE A 17 4.94 -1.84 -5.53
C PHE A 17 5.28 -3.18 -4.89
N HIS A 18 4.91 -4.28 -5.51
CA HIS A 18 5.30 -5.62 -5.11
C HIS A 18 6.40 -6.16 -6.02
N LEU A 19 7.48 -6.66 -5.41
CA LEU A 19 8.55 -7.37 -6.12
C LEU A 19 8.55 -8.84 -5.71
N ASN A 20 8.99 -9.68 -6.63
CA ASN A 20 9.13 -11.11 -6.39
C ASN A 20 10.43 -11.60 -7.02
N ARG A 21 11.27 -12.32 -6.27
CA ARG A 21 12.53 -12.89 -6.77
C ARG A 21 12.32 -13.90 -7.90
N ASN A 22 11.17 -14.57 -7.92
CA ASN A 22 10.78 -15.50 -8.98
C ASN A 22 10.06 -14.79 -10.15
N GLY A 23 9.86 -13.47 -10.04
CA GLY A 23 9.31 -12.59 -11.05
C GLY A 23 10.42 -11.96 -11.91
N ARG A 24 10.21 -10.70 -12.29
CA ARG A 24 11.21 -9.89 -13.00
C ARG A 24 12.20 -9.23 -12.02
N PHE A 25 11.81 -9.09 -10.77
CA PHE A 25 12.57 -8.52 -9.67
C PHE A 25 13.28 -7.21 -10.06
N LEU A 26 14.62 -7.23 -10.12
CA LEU A 26 15.44 -6.07 -10.46
C LEU A 26 15.14 -5.52 -11.86
N ASP A 27 14.72 -6.33 -12.83
CA ASP A 27 14.36 -5.83 -14.16
C ASP A 27 13.07 -5.00 -14.13
N ALA A 28 12.12 -5.32 -13.25
CA ALA A 28 10.92 -4.50 -13.07
C ALA A 28 11.24 -3.15 -12.42
N ALA A 29 12.04 -3.16 -11.35
CA ALA A 29 12.50 -1.92 -10.70
C ALA A 29 13.38 -1.08 -11.65
N LYS A 30 14.22 -1.72 -12.47
CA LYS A 30 15.02 -1.05 -13.50
C LYS A 30 14.16 -0.41 -14.58
N ASP A 31 13.05 -1.04 -14.96
CA ASP A 31 12.06 -0.46 -15.87
C ASP A 31 11.40 0.80 -15.30
N PHE A 32 11.06 0.81 -14.01
CA PHE A 32 10.57 1.99 -13.29
C PHE A 32 11.60 3.13 -13.31
N LYS A 33 12.86 2.82 -12.92
CA LYS A 33 13.97 3.77 -12.97
C LYS A 33 14.18 4.37 -14.35
N ASN A 34 14.23 3.52 -15.39
CA ASN A 34 14.45 3.95 -16.77
C ASN A 34 13.32 4.84 -17.31
N ALA A 35 12.12 4.74 -16.73
CA ALA A 35 10.99 5.62 -17.07
C ALA A 35 11.02 6.96 -16.31
N GLY A 36 11.98 7.18 -15.41
CA GLY A 36 12.14 8.39 -14.60
C GLY A 36 11.73 8.23 -13.14
N GLY A 37 11.37 7.03 -12.70
CA GLY A 37 11.11 6.72 -11.30
C GLY A 37 12.36 6.89 -10.42
N THR A 38 12.19 7.41 -9.21
CA THR A 38 13.30 7.65 -8.26
C THR A 38 13.18 6.81 -7.00
N SER A 39 11.95 6.54 -6.56
CA SER A 39 11.70 5.84 -5.31
C SER A 39 10.49 4.91 -5.41
N VAL A 40 10.46 3.86 -4.61
CA VAL A 40 9.27 2.99 -4.47
C VAL A 40 8.97 2.71 -3.01
N ILE A 41 7.70 2.50 -2.71
CA ILE A 41 7.29 1.83 -1.48
C ILE A 41 7.13 0.35 -1.79
N LEU A 42 8.07 -0.45 -1.30
CA LEU A 42 8.05 -1.91 -1.46
C LEU A 42 7.13 -2.50 -0.40
N VAL A 43 5.98 -3.01 -0.84
CA VAL A 43 4.98 -3.61 0.04
C VAL A 43 5.13 -5.12 0.03
N HIS A 44 5.14 -5.72 1.23
CA HIS A 44 5.22 -7.16 1.39
C HIS A 44 4.05 -7.86 0.69
N CYS A 45 4.37 -8.75 -0.25
CA CYS A 45 3.42 -9.64 -0.91
C CYS A 45 3.72 -11.08 -0.44
N PRO A 46 2.86 -11.70 0.38
CA PRO A 46 3.11 -13.07 0.82
C PRO A 46 2.97 -14.05 -0.34
N ASP A 47 3.63 -15.21 -0.24
CA ASP A 47 3.30 -16.34 -1.12
C ASP A 47 1.91 -16.85 -0.77
N PHE A 48 0.89 -16.41 -1.50
CA PHE A 48 -0.50 -16.81 -1.27
C PHE A 48 -0.75 -18.32 -1.43
N SER A 49 0.16 -19.08 -2.06
CA SER A 49 0.06 -20.54 -2.13
C SER A 49 0.49 -21.23 -0.83
N ALA A 50 1.37 -20.59 -0.06
CA ALA A 50 1.90 -21.09 1.20
C ALA A 50 2.25 -19.95 2.16
N PRO A 51 1.27 -19.13 2.60
CA PRO A 51 1.55 -18.00 3.47
C PRO A 51 2.08 -18.49 4.83
N PRO A 52 2.95 -17.73 5.51
CA PRO A 52 3.51 -18.17 6.78
C PRO A 52 2.44 -18.46 7.84
N THR A 53 2.68 -19.54 8.59
CA THR A 53 1.75 -20.08 9.60
C THR A 53 2.34 -20.09 11.00
N THR A 54 3.53 -19.52 11.16
CA THR A 54 4.25 -19.38 12.43
C THR A 54 4.89 -18.00 12.50
N LYS A 55 5.09 -17.49 13.71
CA LYS A 55 5.79 -16.23 13.97
C LYS A 55 7.16 -16.15 13.29
N GLN A 56 7.97 -17.21 13.39
CA GLN A 56 9.27 -17.28 12.73
C GLN A 56 9.15 -17.22 11.19
N GLY A 57 8.14 -17.88 10.61
CA GLY A 57 7.90 -17.82 9.17
C GLY A 57 7.54 -16.41 8.69
N HIS A 58 6.72 -15.66 9.46
CA HIS A 58 6.46 -14.25 9.16
C HIS A 58 7.73 -13.42 9.19
N ARG A 59 8.55 -13.59 10.24
CA ARG A 59 9.84 -12.90 10.37
C ARG A 59 10.76 -13.18 9.17
N ASP A 60 10.90 -14.44 8.78
CA ASP A 60 11.76 -14.83 7.65
C ASP A 60 11.25 -14.26 6.33
N SER A 61 9.94 -14.26 6.11
CA SER A 61 9.30 -13.71 4.91
C SER A 61 9.46 -12.19 4.79
N TYR A 62 9.33 -11.48 5.91
CA TYR A 62 9.59 -10.04 6.00
C TYR A 62 11.07 -9.70 5.81
N GLN A 63 11.96 -10.49 6.40
CA GLN A 63 13.40 -10.33 6.18
C GLN A 63 13.75 -10.46 4.70
N ASP A 64 13.11 -11.37 3.96
CA ASP A 64 13.34 -11.45 2.51
C ASP A 64 12.88 -10.19 1.77
N THR A 65 11.77 -9.59 2.18
CA THR A 65 11.29 -8.32 1.62
C THR A 65 12.26 -7.17 1.87
N ILE A 66 12.83 -7.11 3.08
CA ILE A 66 13.89 -6.15 3.42
C ILE A 66 15.14 -6.39 2.55
N ASN A 67 15.56 -7.64 2.40
CA ASN A 67 16.70 -8.00 1.55
C ASN A 67 16.44 -7.63 0.08
N MET A 68 15.20 -7.75 -0.41
CA MET A 68 14.81 -7.27 -1.74
C MET A 68 14.96 -5.75 -1.87
N ALA A 69 14.51 -4.99 -0.87
CA ALA A 69 14.70 -3.54 -0.83
C ALA A 69 16.19 -3.16 -0.87
N GLU A 70 17.03 -3.85 -0.09
CA GLU A 70 18.48 -3.64 -0.10
C GLU A 70 19.11 -3.90 -1.47
N SER A 71 18.73 -4.99 -2.16
CA SER A 71 19.18 -5.26 -3.54
C SER A 71 18.79 -4.12 -4.48
N VAL A 72 17.54 -3.64 -4.43
CA VAL A 72 17.07 -2.54 -5.28
C VAL A 72 17.85 -1.24 -4.99
N ARG A 73 18.04 -0.88 -3.72
CA ARG A 73 18.85 0.29 -3.33
C ARG A 73 20.28 0.16 -3.85
N LYS A 74 20.94 -0.98 -3.62
CA LYS A 74 22.36 -1.19 -3.95
C LYS A 74 22.61 -1.25 -5.45
N GLU A 75 21.77 -1.97 -6.20
CA GLU A 75 22.02 -2.26 -7.61
C GLU A 75 21.45 -1.18 -8.54
N LEU A 76 20.36 -0.54 -8.13
CA LEU A 76 19.67 0.45 -8.96
C LEU A 76 19.75 1.87 -8.39
N GLY A 77 20.16 2.07 -7.14
CA GLY A 77 20.22 3.42 -6.54
C GLY A 77 18.85 4.09 -6.45
N LEU A 78 17.77 3.30 -6.39
CA LEU A 78 16.42 3.80 -6.12
C LEU A 78 16.24 3.98 -4.62
N GLY A 79 15.48 5.00 -4.24
CA GLY A 79 14.90 5.10 -2.91
C GLY A 79 13.94 3.94 -2.67
N VAL A 80 14.01 3.30 -1.51
CA VAL A 80 13.05 2.24 -1.15
C VAL A 80 12.64 2.43 0.30
N ARG A 81 11.34 2.53 0.53
CA ARG A 81 10.76 2.36 1.87
C ARG A 81 9.99 1.06 1.89
N VAL A 82 9.94 0.41 3.05
CA VAL A 82 9.41 -0.96 3.19
C VAL A 82 8.15 -0.93 4.04
N VAL A 83 7.10 -1.61 3.57
CA VAL A 83 5.84 -1.78 4.29
C VAL A 83 5.61 -3.27 4.50
N LEU A 84 5.41 -3.68 5.76
CA LEU A 84 5.29 -5.08 6.15
C LEU A 84 3.97 -5.31 6.87
N GLY A 85 3.29 -6.41 6.59
CA GLY A 85 2.01 -6.73 7.23
C GLY A 85 1.33 -7.95 6.63
N PRO A 86 0.35 -8.52 7.34
CA PRO A 86 -0.47 -9.63 6.86
C PRO A 86 -1.59 -9.16 5.92
N HIS A 87 -1.48 -9.54 4.65
CA HIS A 87 -2.54 -9.29 3.67
C HIS A 87 -3.87 -9.98 4.07
N PRO A 88 -5.04 -9.32 3.95
CA PRO A 88 -6.32 -9.88 4.39
C PRO A 88 -6.71 -11.20 3.73
N ALA A 89 -6.28 -11.44 2.48
CA ALA A 89 -6.47 -12.73 1.81
C ALA A 89 -5.74 -13.90 2.49
N ALA A 90 -4.54 -13.66 3.04
CA ALA A 90 -3.81 -14.71 3.76
C ALA A 90 -4.60 -15.11 5.02
N PHE A 91 -5.13 -14.13 5.76
CA PHE A 91 -5.99 -14.39 6.92
C PHE A 91 -7.25 -15.16 6.55
N ALA A 92 -8.02 -14.68 5.56
CA ALA A 92 -9.28 -15.30 5.18
C ALA A 92 -9.11 -16.76 4.74
N HIS A 93 -8.09 -17.07 3.93
CA HIS A 93 -7.83 -18.43 3.49
C HIS A 93 -7.33 -19.34 4.63
N GLN A 94 -6.44 -18.83 5.49
CA GLN A 94 -5.98 -19.59 6.67
C GLN A 94 -7.12 -19.85 7.65
N PHE A 95 -8.00 -18.86 7.87
CA PHE A 95 -9.18 -19.00 8.70
C PHE A 95 -10.09 -20.10 8.20
N ILE A 96 -10.49 -20.06 6.93
CA ILE A 96 -11.38 -21.07 6.33
C ILE A 96 -10.77 -22.47 6.51
N LYS A 97 -9.51 -22.63 6.10
CA LYS A 97 -8.81 -23.92 6.17
C LYS A 97 -8.74 -24.46 7.60
N TRP A 98 -8.31 -23.65 8.56
CA TRP A 98 -8.10 -24.13 9.93
C TRP A 98 -9.41 -24.34 10.68
N VAL A 99 -10.46 -23.58 10.37
CA VAL A 99 -11.80 -23.84 10.94
C VAL A 99 -12.38 -25.14 10.39
N GLU A 100 -12.18 -25.45 9.11
CA GLU A 100 -12.57 -26.74 8.53
C GLU A 100 -11.84 -27.92 9.18
N GLU A 101 -10.56 -27.74 9.54
CA GLU A 101 -9.71 -28.76 10.18
C GLU A 101 -10.03 -28.93 11.68
N ASP A 102 -10.10 -27.84 12.44
CA ASP A 102 -10.04 -27.84 13.91
C ASP A 102 -11.16 -26.99 14.59
N GLY A 103 -12.15 -26.52 13.83
CA GLY A 103 -13.28 -25.73 14.33
C GLY A 103 -12.85 -24.48 15.11
N LYS A 104 -13.28 -24.38 16.38
CA LYS A 104 -12.98 -23.22 17.24
C LYS A 104 -11.48 -23.01 17.46
N ALA A 105 -10.71 -24.08 17.63
CA ALA A 105 -9.27 -23.98 17.82
C ALA A 105 -8.57 -23.44 16.56
N GLY A 106 -9.08 -23.81 15.37
CA GLY A 106 -8.61 -23.27 14.10
C GLY A 106 -8.86 -21.78 13.93
N LYS A 107 -10.01 -21.29 14.40
CA LYS A 107 -10.31 -19.85 14.46
C LYS A 107 -9.34 -19.09 15.36
N GLU A 108 -9.13 -19.56 16.59
CA GLU A 108 -8.20 -18.93 17.55
C GLU A 108 -6.78 -18.88 16.96
N LYS A 109 -6.33 -19.99 16.36
CA LYS A 109 -5.06 -20.10 15.65
C LYS A 109 -4.93 -19.10 14.48
N ALA A 110 -5.98 -18.88 13.69
CA ALA A 110 -5.96 -17.92 12.58
C ALA A 110 -5.78 -16.47 13.07
N MET A 111 -6.49 -16.10 14.13
CA MET A 111 -6.37 -14.78 14.75
C MET A 111 -4.99 -14.58 15.40
N GLU A 112 -4.47 -15.59 16.10
CA GLU A 112 -3.13 -15.57 16.67
C GLU A 112 -2.06 -15.44 15.58
N ASN A 113 -2.17 -16.18 14.47
CA ASN A 113 -1.21 -16.09 13.37
C ASN A 113 -1.20 -14.70 12.73
N TYR A 114 -2.36 -14.04 12.59
CA TYR A 114 -2.44 -12.66 12.13
C TYR A 114 -1.74 -11.69 13.10
N ARG A 115 -2.01 -11.83 14.40
CA ARG A 115 -1.39 -11.00 15.45
C ARG A 115 0.13 -11.20 15.51
N ASP A 116 0.59 -12.44 15.40
CA ASP A 116 2.02 -12.77 15.30
C ASP A 116 2.69 -12.10 14.10
N SER A 117 1.98 -12.03 12.97
CA SER A 117 2.43 -11.33 11.76
C SER A 117 2.58 -9.82 12.02
N ILE A 118 1.59 -9.18 12.64
CA ILE A 118 1.66 -7.77 13.03
C ILE A 118 2.81 -7.51 14.01
N ASP A 119 2.96 -8.35 15.04
CA ASP A 119 4.03 -8.23 16.03
C ASP A 119 5.42 -8.22 15.38
N GLU A 120 5.68 -9.13 14.44
CA GLU A 120 6.98 -9.18 13.75
C GLU A 120 7.18 -7.98 12.84
N ALA A 121 6.14 -7.53 12.13
CA ALA A 121 6.22 -6.32 11.30
C ALA A 121 6.56 -5.07 12.14
N VAL A 122 5.96 -4.95 13.32
CA VAL A 122 6.21 -3.83 14.25
C VAL A 122 7.63 -3.88 14.84
N LYS A 123 8.18 -5.07 15.10
CA LYS A 123 9.61 -5.19 15.49
C LYS A 123 10.53 -4.61 14.42
N PHE A 124 10.32 -4.97 13.15
CA PHE A 124 11.12 -4.41 12.05
C PHE A 124 10.93 -2.89 11.90
N TYR A 125 9.74 -2.37 12.22
CA TYR A 125 9.52 -0.91 12.27
C TYR A 125 10.37 -0.25 13.36
N HIS A 126 10.39 -0.79 14.58
CA HIS A 126 11.22 -0.27 15.67
C HIS A 126 12.73 -0.42 15.42
N GLU A 127 13.13 -1.44 14.68
CA GLU A 127 14.52 -1.64 14.23
C GLU A 127 14.90 -0.69 13.07
N GLY A 128 13.96 0.11 12.55
CA GLY A 128 14.19 1.04 11.45
C GLY A 128 14.32 0.38 10.08
N GLN A 129 13.90 -0.88 9.95
CA GLN A 129 13.96 -1.64 8.70
C GLN A 129 12.64 -1.61 7.92
N ALA A 130 11.53 -1.35 8.60
CA ALA A 130 10.22 -1.05 8.01
C ALA A 130 9.78 0.39 8.32
N HIS A 131 8.91 0.93 7.47
CA HIS A 131 8.53 2.35 7.46
C HIS A 131 7.04 2.57 7.71
N ALA A 132 6.22 1.54 7.50
CA ALA A 132 4.81 1.48 7.85
C ALA A 132 4.36 0.01 7.93
N ILE A 133 3.13 -0.21 8.38
CA ILE A 133 2.51 -1.53 8.45
C ILE A 133 1.47 -1.68 7.35
N GLY A 134 1.52 -2.79 6.63
CA GLY A 134 0.62 -3.06 5.51
C GLY A 134 1.15 -4.12 4.53
N GLU A 135 0.33 -4.60 3.60
CA GLU A 135 -1.10 -4.30 3.53
C GLU A 135 -1.87 -5.00 4.63
N VAL A 136 -2.75 -4.24 5.30
CA VAL A 136 -3.72 -4.75 6.27
C VAL A 136 -5.10 -4.28 5.86
N GLY A 137 -6.15 -5.00 6.25
CA GLY A 137 -7.50 -4.54 5.98
C GLY A 137 -8.50 -5.68 5.91
N ARG A 138 -9.39 -5.63 4.92
CA ARG A 138 -10.50 -6.58 4.79
C ARG A 138 -10.63 -7.12 3.36
N PRO A 139 -11.13 -8.36 3.18
CA PRO A 139 -11.36 -8.94 1.86
C PRO A 139 -12.23 -8.05 0.96
N HIS A 140 -11.93 -8.01 -0.34
CA HIS A 140 -12.76 -7.33 -1.33
C HIS A 140 -13.74 -8.26 -2.07
N TRP A 141 -13.79 -9.54 -1.69
CA TRP A 141 -14.73 -10.53 -2.22
C TRP A 141 -15.70 -10.98 -1.13
N GLU A 142 -16.80 -11.62 -1.54
CA GLU A 142 -17.81 -12.14 -0.62
C GLU A 142 -17.20 -13.20 0.31
N VAL A 143 -17.35 -12.98 1.61
CA VAL A 143 -16.91 -13.87 2.69
C VAL A 143 -18.05 -14.03 3.70
N SER A 144 -17.93 -15.00 4.61
CA SER A 144 -18.90 -15.13 5.70
C SER A 144 -18.88 -13.90 6.62
N ASP A 145 -20.02 -13.62 7.26
CA ASP A 145 -20.14 -12.56 8.27
C ASP A 145 -19.07 -12.71 9.36
N GLU A 146 -18.72 -13.95 9.74
CA GLU A 146 -17.69 -14.20 10.73
C GLU A 146 -16.29 -13.74 10.27
N ILE A 147 -15.91 -14.02 9.03
CA ILE A 147 -14.62 -13.55 8.49
C ILE A 147 -14.63 -12.01 8.40
N TRP A 148 -15.76 -11.44 7.98
CA TRP A 148 -15.93 -9.99 7.89
C TRP A 148 -15.77 -9.32 9.26
N ASP A 149 -16.50 -9.79 10.27
CA ASP A 149 -16.47 -9.24 11.63
C ASP A 149 -15.07 -9.36 12.25
N LEU A 150 -14.42 -10.51 12.10
CA LEU A 150 -13.05 -10.72 12.58
C LEU A 150 -12.03 -9.86 11.83
N SER A 151 -12.18 -9.66 10.53
CA SER A 151 -11.30 -8.75 9.77
C SER A 151 -11.41 -7.32 10.29
N ASN A 152 -12.62 -6.85 10.61
CA ASN A 152 -12.84 -5.52 11.18
C ASN A 152 -12.32 -5.43 12.63
N GLU A 153 -12.43 -6.49 13.43
CA GLU A 153 -11.84 -6.54 14.78
C GLU A 153 -10.31 -6.41 14.71
N LEU A 154 -9.67 -7.25 13.89
CA LEU A 154 -8.21 -7.25 13.73
C LEU A 154 -7.70 -5.92 13.18
N LEU A 155 -8.38 -5.36 12.16
CA LEU A 155 -8.04 -4.05 11.62
C LEU A 155 -8.16 -2.94 12.66
N LEU A 156 -9.22 -2.94 13.47
CA LEU A 156 -9.39 -1.97 14.55
C LEU A 156 -8.27 -2.07 15.59
N ASP A 157 -7.86 -3.28 15.94
CA ASP A 157 -6.74 -3.50 16.86
C ASP A 157 -5.40 -3.02 16.25
N THR A 158 -5.15 -3.29 14.97
CA THR A 158 -4.00 -2.75 14.24
C THR A 158 -4.02 -1.22 14.18
N MET A 159 -5.20 -0.58 14.01
CA MET A 159 -5.32 0.88 14.04
C MET A 159 -5.00 1.46 15.43
N LYS A 160 -5.41 0.81 16.52
CA LYS A 160 -5.06 1.25 17.88
C LYS A 160 -3.54 1.13 18.10
N LEU A 161 -2.93 0.06 17.62
CA LEU A 161 -1.49 -0.12 17.68
C LEU A 161 -0.76 0.97 16.89
N ALA A 162 -1.21 1.27 15.67
CA ALA A 162 -0.68 2.36 14.87
C ALA A 162 -0.81 3.73 15.55
N ALA A 163 -1.91 3.98 16.26
CA ALA A 163 -2.11 5.21 17.02
C ALA A 163 -1.11 5.36 18.18
N ASN A 164 -0.81 4.24 18.86
CA ASN A 164 0.12 4.22 19.98
C ASN A 164 1.59 4.32 19.54
N GLU A 165 1.96 3.58 18.49
CA GLU A 165 3.34 3.46 18.02
C GLU A 165 3.72 4.54 16.99
N GLY A 166 2.73 5.20 16.38
CA GLY A 166 2.96 6.34 15.50
C GLY A 166 3.46 5.96 14.10
N PHE A 167 3.06 4.80 13.55
CA PHE A 167 3.26 4.45 12.14
C PHE A 167 2.01 4.72 11.28
N ALA A 168 2.20 4.78 9.96
CA ALA A 168 1.08 4.80 9.00
C ALA A 168 0.62 3.37 8.66
N LEU A 169 -0.61 3.24 8.18
CA LEU A 169 -1.16 1.98 7.68
C LEU A 169 -1.46 2.09 6.19
N GLN A 170 -0.96 1.15 5.39
CA GLN A 170 -1.47 0.92 4.04
C GLN A 170 -2.64 -0.08 4.09
N LEU A 171 -3.79 0.38 3.63
CA LEU A 171 -5.06 -0.34 3.73
C LEU A 171 -5.43 -1.03 2.43
N HIS A 172 -5.71 -2.33 2.53
CA HIS A 172 -6.41 -3.11 1.52
C HIS A 172 -7.90 -3.20 1.91
N VAL A 173 -8.77 -2.53 1.17
CA VAL A 173 -10.21 -2.45 1.46
C VAL A 173 -11.03 -2.70 0.20
N GLU A 174 -12.29 -3.04 0.39
CA GLU A 174 -13.24 -3.36 -0.66
C GLU A 174 -13.76 -2.13 -1.41
N GLY A 175 -13.99 -2.35 -2.70
CA GLY A 175 -14.80 -1.51 -3.58
C GLY A 175 -14.22 -0.12 -3.87
N GLU A 176 -14.86 0.57 -4.81
CA GLU A 176 -14.61 1.98 -5.13
C GLU A 176 -15.58 2.92 -4.37
N LEU A 177 -16.40 2.39 -3.48
CA LEU A 177 -17.51 3.10 -2.85
C LEU A 177 -17.03 4.17 -1.88
N GLU A 178 -17.73 5.32 -1.88
CA GLU A 178 -17.51 6.41 -0.93
C GLU A 178 -17.75 5.96 0.53
N SER A 179 -18.65 4.99 0.73
CA SER A 179 -18.92 4.39 2.04
C SER A 179 -17.68 3.77 2.68
N THR A 180 -16.76 3.24 1.88
CA THR A 180 -15.51 2.65 2.39
C THR A 180 -14.65 3.69 3.09
N TYR A 181 -14.53 4.91 2.54
CA TYR A 181 -13.81 6.00 3.21
C TYR A 181 -14.45 6.39 4.53
N LEU A 182 -15.78 6.54 4.54
CA LEU A 182 -16.52 6.92 5.74
C LEU A 182 -16.35 5.88 6.85
N ASP A 183 -16.41 4.59 6.51
CA ASP A 183 -16.23 3.50 7.47
C ASP A 183 -14.81 3.46 8.05
N MET A 184 -13.79 3.59 7.20
CA MET A 184 -12.41 3.66 7.67
C MET A 184 -12.17 4.91 8.54
N ALA A 185 -12.74 6.05 8.17
CA ALA A 185 -12.62 7.29 8.94
C ALA A 185 -13.24 7.18 10.34
N LYS A 186 -14.38 6.47 10.46
CA LYS A 186 -15.03 6.17 11.75
C LYS A 186 -14.18 5.22 12.58
N MET A 187 -13.61 4.17 11.99
CA MET A 187 -12.72 3.26 12.71
C MET A 187 -11.45 3.95 13.18
N ALA A 188 -10.83 4.79 12.35
CA ALA A 188 -9.66 5.59 12.73
C ALA A 188 -9.97 6.44 13.98
N SER A 189 -11.12 7.10 13.97
CA SER A 189 -11.59 7.94 15.08
C SER A 189 -11.83 7.11 16.35
N LYS A 190 -12.41 5.90 16.22
CA LYS A 190 -12.58 4.95 17.33
C LYS A 190 -11.25 4.44 17.89
N ALA A 191 -10.25 4.26 17.03
CA ALA A 191 -8.91 3.81 17.40
C ALA A 191 -8.03 4.93 17.97
N GLY A 192 -8.41 6.20 17.80
CA GLY A 192 -7.55 7.35 18.11
C GLY A 192 -6.44 7.58 17.07
N LEU A 193 -6.50 6.93 15.91
CA LEU A 193 -5.53 7.10 14.83
C LEU A 193 -5.91 8.31 13.97
N SER A 194 -4.93 9.18 13.69
CA SER A 194 -5.14 10.28 12.75
C SER A 194 -5.47 9.74 11.35
N LYS A 195 -6.56 10.24 10.75
CA LYS A 195 -7.10 9.72 9.49
C LYS A 195 -6.10 9.82 8.33
N ASP A 196 -5.27 10.87 8.33
CA ASP A 196 -4.26 11.10 7.30
C ASP A 196 -3.14 10.03 7.31
N ARG A 197 -2.99 9.25 8.40
CA ARG A 197 -2.07 8.11 8.49
C ARG A 197 -2.66 6.80 7.93
N LEU A 198 -3.93 6.80 7.56
CA LEU A 198 -4.53 5.71 6.80
C LEU A 198 -4.39 5.99 5.31
N VAL A 199 -3.53 5.21 4.67
CA VAL A 199 -3.30 5.25 3.24
C VAL A 199 -4.19 4.21 2.59
N ARG A 200 -5.23 4.66 1.87
CA ARG A 200 -6.06 3.75 1.09
C ARG A 200 -5.33 3.43 -0.21
N HIS A 201 -4.76 2.23 -0.26
CA HIS A 201 -4.25 1.64 -1.49
C HIS A 201 -5.42 1.33 -2.44
N TYR A 202 -5.14 1.27 -3.74
CA TYR A 202 -6.10 1.06 -4.82
C TYR A 202 -7.23 2.11 -4.81
N SER A 203 -6.88 3.37 -4.52
CA SER A 203 -7.87 4.44 -4.46
C SER A 203 -8.39 4.79 -5.86
N PRO A 204 -9.71 5.03 -6.00
CA PRO A 204 -10.27 5.74 -7.14
C PRO A 204 -9.61 7.12 -7.33
N PRO A 205 -9.67 7.70 -8.54
CA PRO A 205 -9.02 8.97 -8.85
C PRO A 205 -9.67 10.21 -8.23
N ASN A 206 -10.89 10.10 -7.69
CA ASN A 206 -11.54 11.21 -7.01
C ASN A 206 -10.92 11.42 -5.62
N VAL A 207 -10.13 12.48 -5.50
CA VAL A 207 -9.39 12.83 -4.27
C VAL A 207 -10.04 13.97 -3.48
N ASP A 208 -11.27 14.35 -3.81
CA ASP A 208 -12.01 15.39 -3.11
C ASP A 208 -12.12 15.06 -1.61
N SER A 209 -11.87 16.06 -0.76
CA SER A 209 -11.91 15.92 0.70
C SER A 209 -13.27 15.43 1.24
N THR A 210 -14.36 15.75 0.54
CA THR A 210 -15.71 15.28 0.87
C THR A 210 -15.89 13.79 0.61
N ILE A 211 -15.07 13.19 -0.26
CA ILE A 211 -15.08 11.75 -0.55
C ILE A 211 -14.07 11.01 0.32
N THR A 212 -12.84 11.51 0.39
CA THR A 212 -11.73 10.86 1.09
C THR A 212 -11.87 10.89 2.61
N GLN A 213 -12.72 11.78 3.15
CA GLN A 213 -13.04 11.86 4.59
C GLN A 213 -11.81 12.05 5.49
N GLY A 214 -10.74 12.62 4.93
CA GLY A 214 -9.46 12.87 5.60
C GLY A 214 -8.48 11.69 5.57
N LEU A 215 -8.81 10.57 4.93
CA LEU A 215 -7.84 9.52 4.62
C LEU A 215 -6.89 10.00 3.51
N THR A 216 -5.71 9.40 3.45
CA THR A 216 -4.77 9.63 2.35
C THR A 216 -5.08 8.68 1.18
N PRO A 217 -5.57 9.17 0.03
CA PRO A 217 -5.77 8.33 -1.14
C PRO A 217 -4.43 8.02 -1.81
N SER A 218 -4.19 6.75 -2.12
CA SER A 218 -3.12 6.31 -3.02
C SER A 218 -3.76 5.87 -4.34
N VAL A 219 -3.75 6.77 -5.32
CA VAL A 219 -4.55 6.66 -6.55
C VAL A 219 -3.91 5.67 -7.50
N LEU A 220 -4.67 4.63 -7.87
CA LEU A 220 -4.31 3.73 -8.95
C LEU A 220 -4.38 4.50 -10.29
N ILE A 221 -3.24 4.93 -10.80
CA ILE A 221 -3.19 5.91 -11.90
C ILE A 221 -3.31 5.27 -13.30
N GLY A 222 -4.39 4.51 -13.48
CA GLY A 222 -4.71 3.73 -14.66
C GLY A 222 -5.23 4.56 -15.85
N LYS A 223 -5.93 3.89 -16.77
CA LYS A 223 -6.63 4.57 -17.87
C LYS A 223 -7.90 5.24 -17.32
N GLY A 224 -8.14 6.50 -17.71
CA GLY A 224 -9.31 7.26 -17.25
C GLY A 224 -9.12 8.02 -15.94
N ALA A 225 -8.09 7.69 -15.15
CA ALA A 225 -7.85 8.31 -13.85
C ALA A 225 -7.47 9.81 -13.91
N LEU A 226 -6.83 10.26 -15.00
CA LEU A 226 -6.23 11.61 -15.05
C LEU A 226 -7.27 12.73 -15.05
N GLU A 227 -8.39 12.56 -15.77
CA GLU A 227 -9.42 13.59 -15.91
C GLU A 227 -10.05 13.89 -14.54
N THR A 228 -10.58 12.86 -13.87
CA THR A 228 -11.13 13.01 -12.52
C THR A 228 -10.09 13.49 -11.51
N LEU A 229 -8.85 13.02 -11.59
CA LEU A 229 -7.80 13.48 -10.68
C LEU A 229 -7.51 14.98 -10.89
N LEU A 230 -7.39 15.45 -12.13
CA LEU A 230 -7.19 16.87 -12.42
C LEU A 230 -8.37 17.74 -11.95
N GLU A 231 -9.60 17.26 -12.09
CA GLU A 231 -10.80 17.97 -11.65
C GLU A 231 -10.92 18.08 -10.14
N THR A 232 -10.37 17.11 -9.38
CA THR A 232 -10.59 16.98 -7.93
C THR A 232 -9.35 17.28 -7.09
N ALA A 233 -8.17 17.37 -7.70
CA ALA A 233 -6.90 17.53 -7.01
C ALA A 233 -6.84 18.79 -6.13
N ASP A 234 -7.41 19.91 -6.59
CA ASP A 234 -7.44 21.17 -5.82
C ASP A 234 -8.37 21.10 -4.59
N ASN A 235 -9.31 20.14 -4.57
CA ASN A 235 -10.24 19.92 -3.46
C ASN A 235 -9.74 18.87 -2.45
N CYS A 236 -8.54 18.30 -2.65
CA CYS A 236 -7.97 17.36 -1.69
C CYS A 236 -7.62 18.05 -0.37
N SER A 237 -7.70 17.33 0.75
CA SER A 237 -7.47 17.92 2.07
C SER A 237 -6.00 18.24 2.33
N HIS A 238 -5.10 17.31 2.00
CA HIS A 238 -3.66 17.43 2.29
C HIS A 238 -2.75 16.85 1.20
N GLY A 239 -3.31 16.39 0.10
CA GLY A 239 -2.61 15.73 -0.99
C GLY A 239 -3.10 14.30 -1.23
N PHE A 240 -2.45 13.63 -2.17
CA PHE A 240 -2.70 12.26 -2.58
C PHE A 240 -1.38 11.62 -3.02
N LEU A 241 -1.35 10.30 -3.09
CA LEU A 241 -0.23 9.52 -3.60
C LEU A 241 -0.62 8.92 -4.96
N LEU A 242 0.37 8.52 -5.74
CA LEU A 242 0.19 7.82 -7.01
C LEU A 242 0.80 6.43 -6.91
N GLU A 243 0.14 5.45 -7.49
CA GLU A 243 0.62 4.07 -7.46
C GLU A 243 0.29 3.29 -8.73
N THR A 244 1.07 2.23 -8.96
CA THR A 244 0.78 1.23 -9.98
C THR A 244 0.02 0.02 -9.48
N ASP A 245 0.12 -0.27 -8.19
CA ASP A 245 -0.19 -1.59 -7.65
C ASP A 245 0.62 -2.68 -8.38
N TYR A 246 1.87 -2.41 -8.79
CA TYR A 246 2.60 -3.36 -9.64
C TYR A 246 2.80 -4.69 -8.91
N MET A 247 2.34 -5.78 -9.54
CA MET A 247 2.49 -7.14 -9.04
C MET A 247 3.43 -7.93 -9.94
N ASP A 248 4.58 -8.32 -9.40
CA ASP A 248 5.62 -9.03 -10.12
C ASP A 248 5.34 -10.54 -10.26
N ASP A 249 4.26 -10.88 -10.96
CA ASP A 249 3.86 -12.27 -11.21
C ASP A 249 3.86 -12.60 -12.72
N LEU A 250 4.81 -13.44 -13.14
CA LEU A 250 4.95 -13.88 -14.53
C LEU A 250 3.75 -14.69 -15.05
N ARG A 251 2.93 -15.25 -14.16
CA ARG A 251 1.71 -16.01 -14.52
C ARG A 251 0.55 -15.08 -14.85
N ARG A 252 0.57 -13.85 -14.34
CA ARG A 252 -0.50 -12.85 -14.50
C ARG A 252 0.07 -11.52 -15.01
N PRO A 253 0.79 -11.50 -16.15
CA PRO A 253 1.39 -10.28 -16.66
C PRO A 253 0.29 -9.25 -16.96
N GLY A 254 0.40 -8.07 -16.36
CA GLY A 254 -0.58 -6.99 -16.55
C GLY A 254 -1.91 -7.16 -15.82
N ALA A 255 -1.97 -7.99 -14.77
CA ALA A 255 -3.11 -8.00 -13.85
C ALA A 255 -3.40 -6.62 -13.23
N VAL A 256 -2.36 -5.78 -13.18
CA VAL A 256 -2.27 -4.45 -12.60
C VAL A 256 -1.35 -3.59 -13.48
N LEU A 257 -1.10 -2.34 -13.10
CA LEU A 257 -0.35 -1.41 -13.95
C LEU A 257 1.14 -1.77 -14.00
N GLY A 258 1.77 -1.55 -15.15
CA GLY A 258 3.20 -1.81 -15.31
C GLY A 258 4.08 -0.75 -14.63
N PRO A 259 5.37 -1.05 -14.35
CA PRO A 259 6.27 -0.18 -13.59
C PRO A 259 6.48 1.20 -14.19
N LYS A 260 6.21 1.38 -15.48
CA LYS A 260 6.42 2.64 -16.19
C LYS A 260 5.25 3.62 -16.03
N THR A 261 4.15 3.21 -15.38
CA THR A 261 2.90 3.95 -15.44
C THR A 261 2.95 5.21 -14.61
N VAL A 262 3.29 5.14 -13.31
CA VAL A 262 3.38 6.35 -12.45
C VAL A 262 4.33 7.42 -13.04
N PRO A 263 5.55 7.09 -13.52
CA PRO A 263 6.39 8.09 -14.18
C PRO A 263 5.75 8.72 -15.41
N LYS A 264 5.14 7.93 -16.29
CA LYS A 264 4.45 8.44 -17.49
C LYS A 264 3.25 9.30 -17.15
N ARG A 265 2.47 8.91 -16.14
CA ARG A 265 1.26 9.64 -15.72
C ARG A 265 1.60 10.94 -15.02
N THR A 266 2.67 10.97 -14.21
CA THR A 266 3.19 12.21 -13.63
C THR A 266 3.52 13.24 -14.72
N GLN A 267 4.22 12.82 -15.78
CA GLN A 267 4.51 13.71 -16.92
C GLN A 267 3.25 14.20 -17.63
N GLN A 268 2.22 13.34 -17.75
CA GLN A 268 0.94 13.73 -18.36
C GLN A 268 0.14 14.69 -17.49
N LEU A 269 0.11 14.50 -16.17
CA LEU A 269 -0.56 15.41 -15.23
C LEU A 269 0.08 16.80 -15.28
N VAL A 270 1.42 16.88 -15.23
CA VAL A 270 2.13 18.18 -15.36
C VAL A 270 1.92 18.81 -16.72
N ALA A 271 1.95 18.03 -17.80
CA ALA A 271 1.64 18.56 -19.13
C ALA A 271 0.18 19.05 -19.27
N ALA A 272 -0.74 18.48 -18.49
CA ALA A 272 -2.14 18.88 -18.41
C ALA A 272 -2.41 20.04 -17.44
N GLY A 273 -1.37 20.53 -16.73
CA GLY A 273 -1.46 21.71 -15.88
C GLY A 273 -1.85 21.43 -14.43
N ILE A 274 -1.63 20.21 -13.91
CA ILE A 274 -1.70 20.00 -12.46
C ILE A 274 -0.70 20.93 -11.74
N ASP A 275 -1.07 21.41 -10.56
CA ASP A 275 -0.18 22.22 -9.74
C ASP A 275 1.13 21.46 -9.42
N GLU A 276 2.26 22.12 -9.65
CA GLU A 276 3.59 21.57 -9.36
C GLU A 276 3.75 21.29 -7.86
N ASP A 277 3.15 22.11 -6.99
CA ASP A 277 3.17 21.93 -5.53
C ASP A 277 2.38 20.69 -5.10
N LEU A 278 1.31 20.32 -5.82
CA LEU A 278 0.62 19.05 -5.60
C LEU A 278 1.49 17.86 -5.98
N MET A 279 2.27 17.99 -7.05
CA MET A 279 3.19 16.92 -7.47
C MET A 279 4.39 16.77 -6.54
N TRP A 280 4.89 17.87 -6.00
CA TRP A 280 5.92 17.81 -4.96
C TRP A 280 5.39 17.15 -3.69
N ARG A 281 4.15 17.49 -3.28
CA ARG A 281 3.49 16.83 -2.15
C ARG A 281 3.32 15.33 -2.36
N ALA A 282 2.86 14.91 -3.54
CA ALA A 282 2.62 13.51 -3.86
C ALA A 282 3.90 12.65 -3.88
N HIS A 283 5.01 13.22 -4.35
CA HIS A 283 6.26 12.47 -4.56
C HIS A 283 7.30 12.64 -3.45
N VAL A 284 7.17 13.68 -2.60
CA VAL A 284 8.19 14.04 -1.60
C VAL A 284 7.57 14.25 -0.22
N ASP A 285 6.71 15.24 -0.05
CA ASP A 285 6.31 15.68 1.30
C ASP A 285 5.42 14.66 2.01
N LEU A 286 4.40 14.15 1.32
CA LEU A 286 3.46 13.19 1.89
C LEU A 286 4.11 11.83 2.16
N PRO A 287 4.93 11.26 1.25
CA PRO A 287 5.74 10.08 1.55
C PRO A 287 6.67 10.26 2.75
N ASN A 288 7.36 11.41 2.85
CA ASN A 288 8.23 11.71 3.98
C ASN A 288 7.46 11.80 5.30
N LYS A 289 6.26 12.40 5.28
CA LYS A 289 5.39 12.49 6.45
C LYS A 289 4.87 11.13 6.92
N LEU A 290 4.52 10.25 5.97
CA LEU A 290 3.90 8.95 6.26
C LEU A 290 4.91 7.88 6.64
N TYR A 291 6.06 7.87 5.96
CA TYR A 291 7.00 6.76 5.99
C TYR A 291 8.40 7.17 6.45
N GLY A 292 8.65 8.45 6.72
CA GLY A 292 9.99 8.96 7.06
C GLY A 292 10.90 9.13 5.84
N GLN A 293 12.18 9.36 6.08
CA GLN A 293 13.21 9.50 5.04
C GLN A 293 13.61 8.12 4.48
N GLU A 294 14.21 8.10 3.29
CA GLU A 294 14.66 6.88 2.57
C GLU A 294 15.99 6.32 3.07
#